data_AF-A0A5D2BVF9-F1
#
_entry.id   AF-A0A5D2BVF9-F1
#
_cell.length_a   1.000
_cell.length_b   1.000
_cell.length_c   1.000
_cell.angle_alpha   90.00
_cell.angle_beta   90.00
_cell.angle_gamma   90.00
#
_symmetry.space_group_name_H-M   'P 1'
#
loop_
_entity.id
_entity.type
_entity.pdbx_description
1 polymer ?
#
loop_
_entity_poly.entity_id
_entity_poly.type
_entity_poly.pdbx_seq_one_letter_code
_entity_poly.pdbx_strand_id
1 'polypeptide(L)'
;MKSFGVHLFFLLFLAAIASVTVQAFTGTYGINYGRIANNILSPDDVVTLLRAAKIKNVRIYDFDQSVLKAFSGTGLELVVGLPNENLRDVSANADHAMNWVKDNVLAYLPDTHIRGIAIGNEVLGSSDEFSGFLLGAIDAAYAALEDAGYGKMEVIVTETGWASHGDENEAAATANNARTYNYNLRKRLAKMKGTPLRPKSVLKVYVFAIFNENLKPGPTSERNYGLFKPDGSISYDIGFHGFKSSSADSSLLSLKEIRASSWSGSYSIILTMATALLLVL
;
A
#
# COMPACT_ATOMS: atom_id res chain seq x y z
N MET A 1 67.21 -18.76 -17.04
CA MET A 1 66.05 -19.03 -16.16
C MET A 1 65.83 -17.84 -15.25
N LYS A 2 64.91 -16.92 -15.59
CA LYS A 2 64.37 -15.84 -14.74
C LYS A 2 63.39 -15.03 -15.59
N SER A 3 62.11 -15.39 -15.60
CA SER A 3 60.96 -14.54 -15.96
C SER A 3 59.68 -15.40 -16.13
N PHE A 4 59.22 -16.04 -15.06
CA PHE A 4 57.95 -16.77 -15.06
C PHE A 4 57.03 -16.39 -13.88
N GLY A 5 57.33 -15.28 -13.19
CA GLY A 5 56.67 -14.91 -11.93
C GLY A 5 55.73 -13.70 -11.99
N VAL A 6 55.62 -12.98 -13.11
CA VAL A 6 54.89 -11.68 -13.15
C VAL A 6 53.51 -11.78 -13.83
N HIS A 7 53.17 -12.91 -14.47
CA HIS A 7 51.86 -13.09 -15.10
C HIS A 7 50.84 -13.83 -14.24
N LEU A 8 51.25 -14.39 -13.09
CA LEU A 8 50.32 -15.10 -12.20
C LEU A 8 49.63 -14.17 -11.18
N PHE A 9 50.11 -12.93 -11.02
CA PHE A 9 49.49 -11.94 -10.13
C PHE A 9 48.40 -11.08 -10.80
N PHE A 10 48.33 -11.08 -12.13
CA PHE A 10 47.31 -10.32 -12.89
C PHE A 10 46.03 -11.12 -13.18
N LEU A 11 46.00 -12.42 -12.87
CA LEU A 11 44.86 -13.32 -13.11
C LEU A 11 43.97 -13.57 -11.87
N LEU A 12 44.32 -13.00 -10.71
CA LEU A 12 43.52 -13.10 -9.48
C LEU A 12 42.71 -11.83 -9.14
N PHE A 13 42.69 -10.84 -10.05
CA PHE A 13 41.89 -9.62 -9.92
C PHE A 13 40.63 -9.62 -10.81
N LEU A 14 40.14 -10.79 -11.23
CA LEU A 14 38.69 -10.95 -11.41
C LEU A 14 38.10 -11.20 -10.04
N ALA A 15 38.02 -10.15 -9.23
CA ALA A 15 37.13 -10.15 -8.08
C ALA A 15 35.75 -10.54 -8.61
N ALA A 16 35.22 -11.64 -8.08
CA ALA A 16 33.86 -12.06 -8.33
C ALA A 16 32.96 -10.83 -8.17
N ILE A 17 32.40 -10.34 -9.29
CA ILE A 17 31.21 -9.51 -9.21
C ILE A 17 30.17 -10.49 -8.70
N ALA A 18 30.04 -10.57 -7.38
CA ALA A 18 28.89 -11.19 -6.76
C ALA A 18 27.71 -10.48 -7.41
N SER A 19 26.93 -11.23 -8.19
CA SER A 19 25.69 -10.73 -8.76
C SER A 19 24.82 -10.37 -7.57
N VAL A 20 24.83 -9.09 -7.17
CA VAL A 20 23.93 -8.59 -6.14
C VAL A 20 22.56 -8.61 -6.78
N THR A 21 21.82 -9.69 -6.54
CA THR A 21 20.42 -9.76 -6.90
C THR A 21 19.69 -8.71 -6.08
N VAL A 22 19.43 -7.55 -6.67
CA VAL A 22 18.57 -6.53 -6.07
C VAL A 22 17.15 -7.09 -6.09
N GLN A 23 16.63 -7.45 -4.92
CA GLN A 23 15.23 -7.77 -4.79
C GLN A 23 14.44 -6.46 -4.97
N ALA A 24 13.76 -6.30 -6.11
CA ALA A 24 13.03 -5.08 -6.46
C ALA A 24 11.83 -4.78 -5.51
N PHE A 25 11.38 -5.79 -4.77
CA PHE A 25 10.18 -5.72 -3.94
C PHE A 25 10.21 -6.77 -2.82
N THR A 26 10.14 -6.35 -1.57
CA THR A 26 10.02 -7.26 -0.41
C THR A 26 8.57 -7.66 -0.16
N GLY A 27 8.26 -8.96 -0.17
CA GLY A 27 6.91 -9.44 0.07
C GLY A 27 5.96 -9.10 -1.08
N THR A 28 4.75 -8.63 -0.77
CA THR A 28 3.65 -8.47 -1.75
C THR A 28 2.96 -7.12 -1.73
N TYR A 29 3.12 -6.35 -0.65
CA TYR A 29 2.39 -5.10 -0.41
C TYR A 29 3.32 -3.89 -0.39
N GLY A 30 3.02 -2.93 -1.24
CA GLY A 30 3.63 -1.61 -1.30
C GLY A 30 2.57 -0.53 -1.35
N ILE A 31 2.97 0.73 -1.23
CA ILE A 31 2.06 1.87 -1.24
C ILE A 31 2.64 3.06 -2.02
N ASN A 32 1.79 3.77 -2.74
CA ASN A 32 2.15 4.98 -3.46
C ASN A 32 2.11 6.19 -2.51
N TYR A 33 3.22 6.92 -2.45
CA TYR A 33 3.35 8.17 -1.70
C TYR A 33 3.18 9.36 -2.65
N GLY A 34 1.93 9.58 -3.06
CA GLY A 34 1.51 10.81 -3.76
C GLY A 34 1.57 12.02 -2.82
N ARG A 35 1.96 13.17 -3.38
CA ARG A 35 2.21 14.41 -2.64
C ARG A 35 1.62 15.65 -3.31
N ILE A 36 0.60 15.49 -4.16
CA ILE A 36 -0.18 16.61 -4.69
C ILE A 36 -1.14 17.09 -3.57
N ALA A 37 -0.55 17.57 -2.48
CA ALA A 37 -1.22 17.95 -1.25
C ALA A 37 -0.40 18.97 -0.46
N ASN A 38 -1.05 19.74 0.42
CA ASN A 38 -0.39 20.73 1.29
C ASN A 38 -0.68 20.55 2.79
N ASN A 39 -1.35 19.47 3.17
CA ASN A 39 -1.80 19.22 4.54
C ASN A 39 -1.31 17.87 5.10
N ILE A 40 -0.47 17.14 4.38
CA ILE A 40 0.01 15.81 4.74
C ILE A 40 1.26 15.87 5.64
N LEU A 41 1.57 14.74 6.28
CA LEU A 41 2.75 14.56 7.12
C LEU A 41 4.08 14.86 6.39
N SER A 42 5.09 15.27 7.17
CA SER A 42 6.46 15.40 6.70
C SER A 42 7.03 14.03 6.25
N PRO A 43 8.06 13.99 5.39
CA PRO A 43 8.66 12.72 4.97
C PRO A 43 9.16 11.84 6.13
N ASP A 44 9.73 12.43 7.18
CA ASP A 44 10.19 11.70 8.38
C ASP A 44 9.02 11.08 9.17
N ASP A 45 7.92 11.82 9.30
CA ASP A 45 6.70 11.31 9.93
C ASP A 45 6.06 10.21 9.08
N VAL A 46 6.14 10.31 7.75
CA VAL A 46 5.69 9.24 6.83
C VAL A 46 6.52 7.98 7.00
N VAL A 47 7.84 8.07 7.15
CA VAL A 47 8.69 6.92 7.47
C VAL A 47 8.22 6.26 8.77
N THR A 48 7.96 7.07 9.80
CA THR A 48 7.46 6.58 11.09
C THR A 48 6.12 5.87 10.94
N LEU A 49 5.18 6.47 10.21
CA LEU A 49 3.87 5.92 9.88
C LEU A 49 3.99 4.56 9.17
N LEU A 50 4.82 4.48 8.12
CA LEU A 50 4.97 3.26 7.31
C LEU A 50 5.60 2.12 8.10
N ARG A 51 6.60 2.41 8.95
CA ARG A 51 7.19 1.42 9.85
C ARG A 51 6.16 0.88 10.84
N ALA A 52 5.35 1.76 11.43
CA ALA A 52 4.25 1.35 12.31
C ALA A 52 3.19 0.50 11.57
N ALA A 53 2.89 0.86 10.32
CA ALA A 53 1.97 0.11 9.45
C ALA A 53 2.56 -1.20 8.90
N LYS A 54 3.86 -1.45 9.13
CA LYS A 54 4.65 -2.57 8.59
C LYS A 54 4.61 -2.61 7.06
N ILE A 55 4.58 -1.45 6.42
CA ILE A 55 4.68 -1.31 4.97
C ILE A 55 6.14 -1.01 4.65
N LYS A 56 6.76 -1.86 3.83
CA LYS A 56 8.18 -1.75 3.50
C LYS A 56 8.44 -1.14 2.11
N ASN A 57 7.58 -1.41 1.14
CA ASN A 57 7.76 -0.96 -0.24
C ASN A 57 6.97 0.33 -0.47
N VAL A 58 7.64 1.35 -1.00
CA VAL A 58 7.07 2.66 -1.29
C VAL A 58 7.42 3.06 -2.70
N ARG A 59 6.46 3.65 -3.41
CA ARG A 59 6.70 4.29 -4.71
C ARG A 59 6.44 5.79 -4.59
N ILE A 60 7.35 6.60 -5.12
CA ILE A 60 7.16 8.03 -5.34
C ILE A 60 7.16 8.30 -6.85
N TYR A 61 6.54 9.41 -7.26
CA TYR A 61 6.33 9.77 -8.67
C TYR A 61 7.42 10.70 -9.22
N ASP A 62 8.38 11.06 -8.37
CA ASP A 62 9.47 11.99 -8.64
C ASP A 62 10.78 11.48 -7.97
N PHE A 63 11.73 12.39 -7.81
CA PHE A 63 13.00 12.21 -7.11
C PHE A 63 13.21 13.25 -5.99
N ASP A 64 12.16 13.53 -5.21
CA ASP A 64 12.22 14.52 -4.14
C ASP A 64 13.32 14.22 -3.10
N GLN A 65 14.26 15.16 -2.95
CA GLN A 65 15.44 14.98 -2.09
C GLN A 65 15.11 14.92 -0.60
N SER A 66 14.05 15.60 -0.15
CA SER A 66 13.65 15.55 1.26
C SER A 66 13.17 14.16 1.63
N VAL A 67 12.49 13.49 0.70
CA VAL A 67 12.01 12.12 0.88
C VAL A 67 13.16 11.12 0.81
N LEU A 68 14.06 11.28 -0.17
CA LEU A 68 15.24 10.44 -0.27
C LEU A 68 16.11 10.48 1.00
N LYS A 69 16.25 11.67 1.61
CA LYS A 69 16.97 11.86 2.89
C LYS A 69 16.22 11.23 4.06
N ALA A 70 14.92 11.46 4.19
CA ALA A 70 14.13 10.88 5.28
C ALA A 70 14.12 9.35 5.24
N PHE A 71 14.16 8.74 4.05
CA PHE A 71 14.19 7.29 3.88
C PHE A 71 15.56 6.65 4.11
N SER A 72 16.63 7.46 4.19
CA SER A 72 18.01 6.99 4.39
C SER A 72 18.17 6.25 5.72
N GLY A 73 18.77 5.06 5.68
CA GLY A 73 19.03 4.23 6.87
C GLY A 73 17.80 3.62 7.52
N THR A 74 16.59 3.83 6.97
CA THR A 74 15.33 3.36 7.57
C THR A 74 15.04 1.89 7.28
N GLY A 75 15.65 1.34 6.22
CA GLY A 75 15.38 0.01 5.70
C GLY A 75 14.11 -0.13 4.86
N LEU A 76 13.34 0.96 4.67
CA LEU A 76 12.23 1.01 3.71
C LEU A 76 12.77 1.00 2.27
N GLU A 77 12.04 0.35 1.37
CA GLU A 77 12.43 0.19 -0.03
C GLU A 77 11.66 1.16 -0.91
N LEU A 78 12.38 1.88 -1.77
CA LEU A 78 11.82 2.96 -2.57
C LEU A 78 11.94 2.67 -4.07
N VAL A 79 10.85 2.85 -4.79
CA VAL A 79 10.86 3.06 -6.25
C VAL A 79 10.70 4.55 -6.50
N VAL A 80 11.65 5.14 -7.22
CA VAL A 80 11.63 6.57 -7.59
C VAL A 80 11.02 6.75 -8.98
N GLY A 81 10.32 7.85 -9.21
CA GLY A 81 9.74 8.16 -10.52
C GLY A 81 10.64 9.10 -11.33
N LEU A 82 10.73 8.85 -12.64
CA LEU A 82 11.17 9.85 -13.61
C LEU A 82 9.92 10.55 -14.15
N PRO A 83 9.65 11.81 -13.76
CA PRO A 83 8.47 12.55 -14.20
C PRO A 83 8.42 12.74 -15.73
N ASN A 84 7.21 12.93 -16.26
CA ASN A 84 6.98 13.05 -17.71
C ASN A 84 7.75 14.24 -18.32
N GLU A 85 7.90 15.34 -17.58
CA GLU A 85 8.65 16.53 -17.97
C GLU A 85 10.16 16.26 -18.15
N ASN A 86 10.71 15.27 -17.45
CA ASN A 86 12.12 14.90 -17.55
C ASN A 86 12.38 13.86 -18.65
N LEU A 87 11.35 13.22 -19.20
CA LEU A 87 11.51 12.18 -20.23
C LEU A 87 12.26 12.69 -21.47
N ARG A 88 11.95 13.91 -21.93
CA ARG A 88 12.61 14.50 -23.10
C ARG A 88 14.11 14.66 -22.90
N ASP A 89 14.51 15.17 -21.73
CA ASP A 89 15.91 15.42 -21.42
C ASP A 89 16.69 14.11 -21.21
N VAL A 90 16.15 13.20 -20.39
CA VAL A 90 16.78 11.91 -20.11
C VAL A 90 16.91 11.05 -21.37
N SER A 91 15.92 11.11 -22.28
CA SER A 91 15.98 10.37 -23.55
C SER A 91 16.88 11.01 -24.61
N ALA A 92 17.41 12.21 -24.36
CA ALA A 92 18.19 12.95 -25.37
C ALA A 92 19.47 12.20 -25.76
N ASN A 93 20.17 11.61 -24.78
CA ASN A 93 21.31 10.72 -24.99
C ASN A 93 21.72 10.01 -23.68
N ALA A 94 22.67 9.08 -23.79
CA ALA A 94 23.16 8.27 -22.67
C ALA A 94 23.80 9.09 -21.54
N ASP A 95 24.45 10.22 -21.85
CA ASP A 95 25.11 11.05 -20.84
C ASP A 95 24.08 11.77 -19.96
N HIS A 96 22.97 12.25 -20.54
CA HIS A 96 21.87 12.85 -19.79
C HIS A 96 21.20 11.82 -18.87
N ALA A 97 20.94 10.61 -19.38
CA ALA A 97 20.43 9.51 -18.55
C ALA A 97 21.39 9.14 -17.42
N MET A 98 22.70 9.07 -17.70
CA MET A 98 23.71 8.77 -16.69
C MET A 98 23.82 9.87 -15.63
N ASN A 99 23.79 11.14 -16.03
CA ASN A 99 23.80 12.27 -15.09
C ASN A 99 22.57 12.24 -14.19
N TRP A 100 21.38 12.00 -14.77
CA TRP A 100 20.16 11.86 -13.97
C TRP A 100 20.27 10.72 -12.96
N VAL A 101 20.77 9.55 -13.37
CA VAL A 101 20.97 8.41 -12.45
C VAL A 101 22.00 8.74 -11.37
N LYS A 102 23.10 9.40 -11.72
CA LYS A 102 24.14 9.78 -10.78
C LYS A 102 23.61 10.71 -9.71
N ASP A 103 22.90 11.75 -10.12
CA ASP A 103 22.46 12.83 -9.23
C ASP A 103 21.23 12.45 -8.39
N ASN A 104 20.33 11.63 -8.94
CA ASN A 104 19.04 11.32 -8.31
C ASN A 104 18.96 9.92 -7.71
N VAL A 105 19.89 9.02 -8.04
CA VAL A 105 19.90 7.64 -7.52
C VAL A 105 21.21 7.32 -6.83
N LEU A 106 22.35 7.41 -7.53
CA LEU A 106 23.64 6.98 -6.98
C LEU A 106 24.09 7.84 -5.79
N ALA A 107 23.75 9.13 -5.80
CA ALA A 107 24.07 10.06 -4.70
C ALA A 107 23.43 9.68 -3.35
N TYR A 108 22.39 8.84 -3.35
CA TYR A 108 21.65 8.44 -2.14
C TYR A 108 21.89 6.97 -1.75
N LEU A 109 22.56 6.19 -2.62
CA LEU A 109 22.93 4.82 -2.32
C LEU A 109 24.25 4.76 -1.52
N PRO A 110 24.44 3.75 -0.66
CA PRO A 110 23.53 2.65 -0.37
C PRO A 110 22.50 2.94 0.75
N ASP A 111 22.62 4.07 1.45
CA ASP A 111 21.87 4.33 2.69
C ASP A 111 20.35 4.42 2.46
N THR A 112 19.93 5.05 1.36
CA THR A 112 18.54 5.02 0.90
C THR A 112 18.35 3.83 -0.03
N HIS A 113 17.50 2.87 0.35
CA HIS A 113 17.30 1.65 -0.45
C HIS A 113 16.42 1.90 -1.69
N ILE A 114 16.99 2.50 -2.73
CA ILE A 114 16.34 2.63 -4.04
C ILE A 114 16.40 1.27 -4.75
N ARG A 115 15.22 0.69 -5.05
CA ARG A 115 15.07 -0.65 -5.63
C ARG A 115 14.58 -0.66 -7.07
N GLY A 116 14.16 0.49 -7.59
CA GLY A 116 13.75 0.64 -8.98
C GLY A 116 13.52 2.10 -9.37
N ILE A 117 13.42 2.32 -10.68
CA ILE A 117 13.08 3.60 -11.30
C ILE A 117 11.84 3.36 -12.16
N ALA A 118 10.74 4.06 -11.89
CA ALA A 118 9.53 4.06 -12.72
C ALA A 118 9.62 5.19 -13.75
N ILE A 119 9.53 4.88 -15.03
CA ILE A 119 9.72 5.85 -16.12
C ILE A 119 8.36 6.33 -16.62
N GLY A 120 8.05 7.60 -16.37
CA GLY A 120 6.77 8.23 -16.72
C GLY A 120 5.60 7.82 -15.82
N ASN A 121 4.55 8.63 -15.83
CA ASN A 121 3.29 8.35 -15.14
C ASN A 121 2.12 8.51 -16.11
N GLU A 122 1.32 7.46 -16.27
CA GLU A 122 0.08 7.47 -17.07
C GLU A 122 0.22 8.09 -18.48
N VAL A 123 1.34 7.80 -19.16
CA VAL A 123 1.65 8.31 -20.51
C VAL A 123 0.57 7.89 -21.55
N LEU A 124 -0.23 6.88 -21.22
CA LEU A 124 -1.39 6.42 -21.98
C LEU A 124 -2.56 6.29 -20.98
N GLY A 125 -3.55 7.18 -21.09
CA GLY A 125 -4.59 7.41 -20.08
C GLY A 125 -5.52 6.23 -19.79
N SER A 126 -6.26 6.35 -18.68
CA SER A 126 -7.13 5.33 -18.08
C SER A 126 -8.59 5.78 -17.94
N SER A 127 -9.49 4.81 -17.93
CA SER A 127 -10.86 4.88 -17.43
C SER A 127 -11.13 3.67 -16.54
N ASP A 128 -11.98 3.84 -15.52
CA ASP A 128 -12.12 2.95 -14.37
C ASP A 128 -13.37 2.05 -14.45
N GLU A 129 -13.24 0.77 -14.05
CA GLU A 129 -14.29 0.06 -13.29
C GLU A 129 -13.91 -1.31 -12.66
N PHE A 130 -12.68 -1.72 -12.32
CA PHE A 130 -12.45 -3.19 -12.35
C PHE A 130 -11.54 -3.87 -11.32
N SER A 131 -12.14 -4.45 -10.27
CA SER A 131 -11.47 -5.44 -9.42
C SER A 131 -11.30 -6.82 -10.09
N GLY A 132 -12.26 -7.22 -10.93
CA GLY A 132 -12.18 -8.46 -11.72
C GLY A 132 -11.18 -8.38 -12.86
N PHE A 133 -11.07 -7.19 -13.47
CA PHE A 133 -10.19 -6.97 -14.61
C PHE A 133 -8.77 -6.69 -14.17
N LEU A 134 -8.50 -6.31 -12.91
CA LEU A 134 -7.14 -6.27 -12.40
C LEU A 134 -6.47 -7.65 -12.51
N LEU A 135 -7.12 -8.70 -11.99
CA LEU A 135 -6.57 -10.07 -12.09
C LEU A 135 -6.53 -10.56 -13.54
N GLY A 136 -7.55 -10.25 -14.34
CA GLY A 136 -7.57 -10.55 -15.78
C GLY A 136 -6.48 -9.84 -16.58
N ALA A 137 -6.21 -8.57 -16.29
CA ALA A 137 -5.17 -7.76 -16.94
C ALA A 137 -3.77 -8.27 -16.57
N ILE A 138 -3.55 -8.65 -15.31
CA ILE A 138 -2.30 -9.30 -14.90
C ILE A 138 -2.10 -10.60 -15.68
N ASP A 139 -3.14 -11.45 -15.78
CA ASP A 139 -3.07 -12.68 -16.55
C ASP A 139 -2.82 -12.45 -18.04
N ALA A 140 -3.49 -11.45 -18.64
CA ALA A 140 -3.30 -11.07 -20.03
C ALA A 140 -1.88 -10.57 -20.30
N ALA A 141 -1.34 -9.73 -19.41
CA ALA A 141 0.04 -9.23 -19.51
C ALA A 141 1.05 -10.37 -19.44
N TYR A 142 0.89 -11.31 -18.50
CA TYR A 142 1.75 -12.48 -18.42
C TYR A 142 1.65 -13.39 -19.65
N ALA A 143 0.44 -13.59 -20.20
CA ALA A 143 0.26 -14.37 -21.42
C ALA A 143 0.97 -13.73 -22.62
N ALA A 144 0.87 -12.40 -22.78
CA ALA A 144 1.58 -11.66 -23.82
C ALA A 144 3.11 -11.74 -23.66
N LEU A 145 3.61 -11.64 -22.43
CA LEU A 145 5.05 -11.81 -22.14
C LEU A 145 5.55 -13.22 -22.47
N GLU A 146 4.74 -14.25 -22.21
CA GLU A 146 5.09 -15.62 -22.56
C GLU A 146 5.13 -15.83 -24.08
N ASP A 147 4.14 -15.33 -24.81
CA ASP A 147 4.09 -15.38 -26.28
C ASP A 147 5.28 -14.63 -26.90
N ALA A 148 5.72 -13.52 -26.28
CA ALA A 148 6.89 -12.76 -26.67
C ALA A 148 8.25 -13.38 -26.23
N GLY A 149 8.25 -14.54 -25.56
CA GLY A 149 9.47 -15.25 -25.14
C GLY A 149 10.06 -14.80 -23.79
N TYR A 150 9.36 -13.93 -23.05
CA TYR A 150 9.76 -13.37 -21.75
C TYR A 150 8.98 -13.98 -20.57
N GLY A 151 8.65 -15.27 -20.60
CA GLY A 151 7.78 -15.91 -19.59
C GLY A 151 8.28 -15.87 -18.12
N LYS A 152 9.53 -15.44 -17.89
CA LYS A 152 10.12 -15.21 -16.55
C LYS A 152 10.02 -13.76 -16.07
N MET A 153 9.58 -12.83 -16.91
CA MET A 153 9.47 -11.42 -16.57
C MET A 153 8.34 -11.23 -15.55
N GLU A 154 8.63 -10.44 -14.50
CA GLU A 154 7.68 -10.16 -13.43
C GLU A 154 6.72 -9.04 -13.82
N VAL A 155 5.43 -9.22 -13.53
CA VAL A 155 4.40 -8.18 -13.62
C VAL A 155 4.13 -7.64 -12.22
N ILE A 156 4.36 -6.34 -12.03
CA ILE A 156 4.09 -5.60 -10.80
C ILE A 156 2.95 -4.62 -11.08
N VAL A 157 1.92 -4.63 -10.23
CA VAL A 157 0.87 -3.60 -10.29
C VAL A 157 1.40 -2.35 -9.61
N THR A 158 1.64 -1.29 -10.38
CA THR A 158 2.22 -0.05 -9.86
C THR A 158 1.20 0.85 -9.19
N GLU A 159 -0.08 0.73 -9.55
CA GLU A 159 -1.17 1.52 -8.94
C GLU A 159 -2.46 0.72 -8.97
N THR A 160 -3.11 0.64 -7.81
CA THR A 160 -4.49 0.23 -7.73
C THR A 160 -5.08 0.67 -6.40
N GLY A 161 -6.32 1.10 -6.39
CA GLY A 161 -6.98 1.66 -5.23
C GLY A 161 -8.47 1.85 -5.52
N TRP A 162 -9.19 2.43 -4.57
CA TRP A 162 -10.60 2.74 -4.77
C TRP A 162 -10.97 3.97 -3.94
N ALA A 163 -11.53 4.98 -4.60
CA ALA A 163 -11.88 6.24 -3.96
C ALA A 163 -13.00 6.08 -2.92
N SER A 164 -12.84 6.74 -1.78
CA SER A 164 -13.78 6.70 -0.65
C SER A 164 -14.91 7.73 -0.76
N HIS A 165 -14.79 8.68 -1.68
CA HIS A 165 -15.79 9.70 -1.94
C HIS A 165 -15.59 10.25 -3.36
N GLY A 166 -16.66 10.52 -4.09
CA GLY A 166 -16.62 11.09 -5.44
C GLY A 166 -17.80 12.03 -5.68
N ASP A 167 -17.85 12.56 -6.90
CA ASP A 167 -18.94 13.41 -7.38
C ASP A 167 -20.27 12.63 -7.49
N GLU A 168 -21.38 13.33 -7.70
CA GLU A 168 -22.72 12.70 -7.77
C GLU A 168 -22.84 11.61 -8.85
N ASN A 169 -22.07 11.73 -9.94
CA ASN A 169 -22.01 10.75 -11.02
C ASN A 169 -20.99 9.62 -10.77
N GLU A 170 -20.26 9.63 -9.65
CA GLU A 170 -19.28 8.62 -9.25
C GLU A 170 -19.83 7.71 -8.15
N ALA A 171 -21.03 7.13 -8.36
CA ALA A 171 -21.76 6.37 -7.34
C ALA A 171 -20.98 5.20 -6.72
N ALA A 172 -19.93 4.72 -7.39
CA ALA A 172 -19.07 3.65 -6.90
C ALA A 172 -18.00 4.14 -5.90
N ALA A 173 -17.67 5.44 -5.86
CA ALA A 173 -16.69 6.05 -4.98
C ALA A 173 -17.27 6.29 -3.59
N THR A 174 -17.36 5.22 -2.80
CA THR A 174 -17.91 5.25 -1.43
C THR A 174 -16.93 4.66 -0.44
N ALA A 175 -16.97 5.13 0.82
CA ALA A 175 -16.11 4.62 1.88
C ALA A 175 -16.26 3.11 2.10
N ASN A 176 -17.47 2.57 1.91
CA ASN A 176 -17.71 1.13 2.04
C ASN A 176 -17.06 0.32 0.91
N ASN A 177 -17.14 0.81 -0.33
CA ASN A 177 -16.48 0.17 -1.48
C ASN A 177 -14.96 0.28 -1.34
N ALA A 178 -14.45 1.46 -1.00
CA ALA A 178 -13.03 1.70 -0.76
C ALA A 178 -12.46 0.78 0.32
N ARG A 179 -13.15 0.67 1.46
CA ARG A 179 -12.77 -0.25 2.53
C ARG A 179 -12.78 -1.69 2.06
N THR A 180 -13.84 -2.12 1.39
CA THR A 180 -14.02 -3.51 0.94
C THR A 180 -12.94 -3.90 -0.07
N TYR A 181 -12.68 -3.06 -1.06
CA TYR A 181 -11.65 -3.25 -2.07
C TYR A 181 -10.27 -3.41 -1.42
N ASN A 182 -9.85 -2.41 -0.64
CA ASN A 182 -8.51 -2.36 -0.05
C ASN A 182 -8.29 -3.47 1.00
N TYR A 183 -9.30 -3.80 1.80
CA TYR A 183 -9.24 -4.93 2.73
C TYR A 183 -9.08 -6.27 2.00
N ASN A 184 -9.88 -6.50 0.95
CA ASN A 184 -9.81 -7.75 0.18
C ASN A 184 -8.48 -7.88 -0.57
N LEU A 185 -7.97 -6.78 -1.13
CA LEU A 185 -6.66 -6.73 -1.77
C LEU A 185 -5.56 -7.09 -0.76
N ARG A 186 -5.50 -6.42 0.40
CA ARG A 186 -4.52 -6.71 1.46
C ARG A 186 -4.62 -8.17 1.93
N LYS A 187 -5.84 -8.67 2.17
CA LYS A 187 -6.08 -10.07 2.54
C LYS A 187 -5.60 -11.05 1.46
N ARG A 188 -5.75 -10.71 0.18
CA ARG A 188 -5.23 -11.53 -0.93
C ARG A 188 -3.71 -11.54 -0.96
N LEU A 189 -3.08 -10.37 -0.87
CA LEU A 189 -1.63 -10.22 -0.90
C LEU A 189 -0.95 -10.92 0.28
N ALA A 190 -1.61 -10.95 1.45
CA ALA A 190 -1.16 -11.71 2.61
C ALA A 190 -1.15 -13.24 2.39
N LYS A 191 -1.93 -13.76 1.44
CA LYS A 191 -1.91 -15.19 1.09
C LYS A 191 -0.72 -15.56 0.18
N MET A 192 0.01 -14.56 -0.35
CA MET A 192 1.13 -14.76 -1.28
C MET A 192 0.78 -15.65 -2.48
N LYS A 193 -0.47 -15.56 -2.95
CA LYS A 193 -0.96 -16.27 -4.13
C LYS A 193 -1.10 -15.32 -5.31
N GLY A 194 -0.82 -15.85 -6.48
CA GLY A 194 -0.97 -15.13 -7.75
C GLY A 194 -2.42 -15.11 -8.21
N THR A 195 -2.60 -15.01 -9.51
CA THR A 195 -3.90 -15.07 -10.18
C THR A 195 -4.38 -16.51 -10.33
N PRO A 196 -5.65 -16.75 -10.72
CA PRO A 196 -6.13 -18.09 -11.06
C PRO A 196 -5.30 -18.79 -12.13
N LEU A 197 -4.83 -18.08 -13.17
CA LEU A 197 -4.00 -18.67 -14.24
C LEU A 197 -2.53 -18.83 -13.84
N ARG A 198 -2.04 -18.05 -12.87
CA ARG A 198 -0.69 -18.19 -12.30
C ARG A 198 -0.70 -18.32 -10.78
N PRO A 199 -1.25 -19.43 -10.23
CA PRO A 199 -1.45 -19.56 -8.79
C PRO A 199 -0.14 -19.66 -8.00
N LYS A 200 0.97 -20.02 -8.67
CA LYS A 200 2.31 -20.16 -8.09
C LYS A 200 3.13 -18.87 -8.13
N SER A 201 2.73 -17.87 -8.93
CA SER A 201 3.38 -16.57 -8.92
C SER A 201 2.96 -15.78 -7.69
N VAL A 202 3.82 -14.92 -7.18
CA VAL A 202 3.47 -14.03 -6.06
C VAL A 202 3.04 -12.69 -6.63
N LEU A 203 1.81 -12.26 -6.31
CA LEU A 203 1.32 -10.95 -6.73
C LEU A 203 1.98 -9.84 -5.90
N LYS A 204 2.52 -8.83 -6.59
CA LYS A 204 3.13 -7.62 -5.99
C LYS A 204 2.37 -6.39 -6.45
N VAL A 205 2.02 -5.53 -5.49
CA VAL A 205 1.14 -4.39 -5.75
C VAL A 205 1.59 -3.18 -4.92
N TYR A 206 1.66 -2.02 -5.57
CA TYR A 206 1.66 -0.72 -4.92
C TYR A 206 0.24 -0.17 -4.87
N VAL A 207 -0.31 -0.06 -3.66
CA VAL A 207 -1.67 0.46 -3.43
C VAL A 207 -1.68 1.98 -3.53
N PHE A 208 -2.65 2.55 -4.23
CA PHE A 208 -2.86 3.99 -4.34
C PHE A 208 -3.93 4.43 -3.32
N ALA A 209 -3.64 5.28 -2.32
CA ALA A 209 -2.34 5.88 -1.94
C ALA A 209 -2.22 6.04 -0.41
N ILE A 210 -1.08 6.55 0.10
CA ILE A 210 -0.92 6.85 1.54
C ILE A 210 -1.98 7.84 2.01
N PHE A 211 -2.08 9.01 1.36
CA PHE A 211 -2.97 10.10 1.79
C PHE A 211 -3.99 10.48 0.72
N ASN A 212 -5.05 11.16 1.16
CA ASN A 212 -5.88 11.96 0.27
C ASN A 212 -5.06 13.16 -0.22
N GLU A 213 -5.00 13.35 -1.54
CA GLU A 213 -4.21 14.39 -2.17
C GLU A 213 -5.08 15.60 -2.50
N ASN A 214 -5.23 16.53 -1.56
CA ASN A 214 -6.24 17.60 -1.61
C ASN A 214 -6.05 18.63 -2.75
N LEU A 215 -4.91 18.63 -3.42
CA LEU A 215 -4.62 19.52 -4.56
C LEU A 215 -4.75 18.80 -5.91
N LYS A 216 -5.15 17.52 -5.96
CA LYS A 216 -5.35 16.83 -7.24
C LYS A 216 -6.49 17.48 -8.04
N PRO A 217 -6.26 17.80 -9.32
CA PRO A 217 -7.29 18.31 -10.21
C PRO A 217 -8.28 17.19 -10.61
N GLY A 218 -9.35 17.55 -11.30
CA GLY A 218 -10.33 16.58 -11.81
C GLY A 218 -11.47 16.27 -10.82
N PRO A 219 -12.13 15.11 -11.00
CA PRO A 219 -13.28 14.69 -10.19
C PRO A 219 -12.97 14.61 -8.69
N THR A 220 -14.01 14.58 -7.87
CA THR A 220 -13.83 14.47 -6.40
C THR A 220 -13.17 13.16 -5.98
N SER A 221 -13.36 12.08 -6.71
CA SER A 221 -12.67 10.81 -6.47
C SER A 221 -11.14 10.93 -6.38
N GLU A 222 -10.53 11.73 -7.26
CA GLU A 222 -9.08 11.94 -7.34
C GLU A 222 -8.46 12.40 -6.01
N ARG A 223 -9.24 13.07 -5.16
CA ARG A 223 -8.80 13.60 -3.86
C ARG A 223 -9.08 12.64 -2.69
N ASN A 224 -9.59 11.43 -2.94
CA ASN A 224 -10.20 10.57 -1.91
C ASN A 224 -9.72 9.11 -1.90
N TYR A 225 -8.51 8.82 -2.39
CA TYR A 225 -7.90 7.47 -2.43
C TYR A 225 -7.07 7.08 -1.19
N GLY A 226 -6.83 8.01 -0.26
CA GLY A 226 -5.91 7.85 0.87
C GLY A 226 -6.34 6.83 1.90
N LEU A 227 -5.45 5.88 2.21
CA LEU A 227 -5.63 4.93 3.31
C LEU A 227 -5.43 5.55 4.70
N PHE A 228 -4.67 6.65 4.74
CA PHE A 228 -4.45 7.47 5.93
C PHE A 228 -4.95 8.89 5.69
N LYS A 229 -5.40 9.50 6.77
CA LYS A 229 -5.70 10.92 6.84
C LYS A 229 -4.42 11.74 6.88
N PRO A 230 -4.50 13.06 6.63
CA PRO A 230 -3.32 13.92 6.63
C PRO A 230 -2.57 13.96 7.98
N ASP A 231 -3.24 13.61 9.09
CA ASP A 231 -2.65 13.48 10.43
C ASP A 231 -2.03 12.11 10.73
N GLY A 232 -2.06 11.16 9.78
CA GLY A 232 -1.55 9.80 9.94
C GLY A 232 -2.51 8.80 10.59
N SER A 233 -3.72 9.22 10.98
CA SER A 233 -4.77 8.29 11.41
C SER A 233 -5.33 7.51 10.21
N ILE A 234 -5.94 6.34 10.45
CA ILE A 234 -6.50 5.54 9.35
C ILE A 234 -7.80 6.17 8.84
N SER A 235 -7.96 6.21 7.50
CA SER A 235 -9.20 6.67 6.86
C SER A 235 -10.35 5.70 7.12
N TYR A 236 -10.07 4.40 7.02
CA TYR A 236 -11.00 3.31 7.30
C TYR A 236 -10.20 2.03 7.62
N ASP A 237 -10.77 1.15 8.44
CA ASP A 237 -10.08 -0.05 8.89
C ASP A 237 -9.98 -1.11 7.78
N ILE A 238 -8.75 -1.34 7.30
CA ILE A 238 -8.38 -2.44 6.39
C ILE A 238 -7.46 -3.47 7.05
N GLY A 239 -7.36 -3.48 8.38
CA GLY A 239 -6.50 -4.39 9.14
C GLY A 239 -5.10 -3.86 9.41
N PHE A 240 -4.92 -2.54 9.51
CA PHE A 240 -3.72 -1.96 10.12
C PHE A 240 -3.87 -2.01 11.64
N HIS A 241 -3.00 -2.77 12.31
CA HIS A 241 -3.03 -2.89 13.76
C HIS A 241 -2.29 -1.73 14.43
N GLY A 242 -2.79 -1.23 15.56
CA GLY A 242 -2.13 -0.18 16.36
C GLY A 242 -2.44 1.26 15.96
N PHE A 243 -3.34 1.47 14.99
CA PHE A 243 -3.80 2.79 14.59
C PHE A 243 -5.16 3.13 15.20
N LYS A 244 -5.35 4.40 15.58
CA LYS A 244 -6.66 4.89 16.03
C LYS A 244 -7.59 5.00 14.82
N SER A 245 -8.74 4.35 14.88
CA SER A 245 -9.82 4.58 13.93
C SER A 245 -10.34 6.00 14.10
N SER A 246 -10.50 6.72 13.00
CA SER A 246 -11.25 7.97 12.99
C SER A 246 -12.74 7.63 13.15
N SER A 247 -13.24 7.54 14.38
CA SER A 247 -14.67 7.60 14.62
C SER A 247 -15.11 9.05 14.47
N ALA A 248 -15.77 9.39 13.36
CA ALA A 248 -16.77 10.45 13.42
C ALA A 248 -17.92 9.90 14.27
N ASP A 249 -18.25 10.61 15.35
CA ASP A 249 -19.36 10.29 16.24
C ASP A 249 -20.66 10.09 15.45
N SER A 250 -21.24 8.90 15.56
CA SER A 250 -22.69 8.76 15.70
C SER A 250 -22.96 7.77 16.83
N SER A 251 -22.68 8.22 18.04
CA SER A 251 -23.33 7.72 19.26
C SER A 251 -24.82 8.05 19.21
N LEU A 252 -25.56 7.39 18.30
CA LEU A 252 -27.01 7.20 18.39
C LEU A 252 -27.30 5.71 18.26
N LEU A 253 -26.65 4.92 19.11
CA LEU A 253 -27.20 3.63 19.52
C LEU A 253 -28.52 3.88 20.25
N SER A 254 -29.60 3.76 19.49
CA SER A 254 -30.90 3.21 19.88
C SER A 254 -31.20 3.21 21.39
N LEU A 255 -31.73 4.31 21.90
CA LEU A 255 -32.46 4.34 23.19
C LEU A 255 -33.86 3.70 23.09
N LYS A 256 -34.13 2.91 22.04
CA LYS A 256 -35.44 2.27 21.84
C LYS A 256 -35.45 0.76 22.12
N GLU A 257 -34.35 0.18 22.57
CA GLU A 257 -34.24 -1.28 22.81
C GLU A 257 -33.90 -1.70 24.25
N ILE A 258 -33.97 -0.81 25.24
CA ILE A 258 -33.79 -1.15 26.67
C ILE A 258 -35.11 -1.04 27.45
N ARG A 259 -36.22 -1.47 26.85
CA ARG A 259 -37.49 -1.62 27.57
C ARG A 259 -38.24 -2.90 27.19
N ALA A 260 -37.54 -4.03 27.18
CA ALA A 260 -38.17 -5.34 27.06
C ALA A 260 -37.26 -6.50 27.55
N SER A 261 -36.75 -6.45 28.79
CA SER A 261 -36.22 -7.66 29.46
C SER A 261 -35.84 -7.39 30.92
N SER A 262 -36.84 -7.33 31.80
CA SER A 262 -36.59 -7.45 33.25
C SER A 262 -37.87 -7.88 33.95
N TRP A 263 -38.20 -9.17 33.83
CA TRP A 263 -39.09 -9.84 34.77
C TRP A 263 -38.39 -11.09 35.27
N SER A 264 -37.88 -11.05 36.50
CA SER A 264 -37.77 -12.22 37.38
C SER A 264 -37.21 -11.83 38.75
N GLY A 265 -37.89 -12.31 39.80
CA GLY A 265 -37.26 -12.69 41.06
C GLY A 265 -37.39 -11.72 42.24
N SER A 266 -38.33 -11.99 43.14
CA SER A 266 -38.15 -11.73 44.58
C SER A 266 -38.88 -12.80 45.38
N TYR A 267 -38.10 -13.60 46.11
CA TYR A 267 -38.55 -14.61 47.06
C TYR A 267 -39.00 -13.97 48.38
N SER A 268 -40.05 -14.49 49.01
CA SER A 268 -40.29 -14.35 50.46
C SER A 268 -41.07 -15.56 50.98
N ILE A 269 -40.28 -16.54 51.45
CA ILE A 269 -40.40 -17.37 52.66
C ILE A 269 -41.82 -17.57 53.24
N ILE A 270 -42.30 -18.81 53.15
CA ILE A 270 -43.45 -19.35 53.91
C ILE A 270 -42.90 -20.03 55.17
N LEU A 271 -43.36 -19.60 56.35
CA LEU A 271 -43.17 -20.33 57.61
C LEU A 271 -44.55 -20.65 58.20
N THR A 272 -44.75 -21.92 58.47
CA THR A 272 -45.93 -22.60 59.05
C THR A 272 -46.25 -22.16 60.47
N MET A 273 -47.54 -22.01 60.78
CA MET A 273 -48.12 -22.30 62.10
C MET A 273 -49.50 -22.95 61.95
N ALA A 274 -49.70 -24.05 62.66
CA ALA A 274 -50.94 -24.81 62.73
C ALA A 274 -51.64 -24.52 64.06
N THR A 275 -52.97 -24.32 64.06
CA THR A 275 -53.88 -24.67 65.17
C THR A 275 -55.35 -24.64 64.72
N ALA A 276 -55.92 -25.84 64.64
CA ALA A 276 -57.18 -26.33 65.22
C ALA A 276 -58.47 -25.47 65.29
N LEU A 277 -59.54 -26.10 64.77
CA LEU A 277 -60.88 -26.33 65.37
C LEU A 277 -61.98 -25.23 65.43
N LEU A 278 -63.07 -25.55 64.71
CA LEU A 278 -64.49 -25.64 65.11
C LEU A 278 -65.33 -24.38 65.49
N LEU A 279 -66.48 -24.32 64.79
CA LEU A 279 -67.87 -24.12 65.28
C LEU A 279 -68.46 -22.69 65.44
N VAL A 280 -69.58 -22.52 64.70
CA VAL A 280 -70.91 -22.05 65.13
C VAL A 280 -71.37 -20.63 64.71
N LEU A 281 -72.53 -20.68 64.02
CA LEU A 281 -73.52 -19.66 63.63
C LEU A 281 -73.24 -18.80 62.39
#